data_AF-A0A061BJS3-F1
#
_entry.id   AF-A0A061BJS3-F1
#
_cell.length_a   1.000
_cell.length_b   1.000
_cell.length_c   1.000
_cell.angle_alpha   90.00
_cell.angle_beta   90.00
_cell.angle_gamma   90.00
#
_symmetry.space_group_name_H-M   'P 1'
#
loop_
_entity.id
_entity.type
_entity.pdbx_description
1 polymer ?
#
loop_
_entity_poly.entity_id
_entity_poly.type
_entity_poly.pdbx_seq_one_letter_code
_entity_poly.pdbx_strand_id
1 'polypeptide(L)'
;MTPPISTEGPTPAENVLNDELVQELKRQGSFESEAETKRRRAVLEILQSLAQEFVYKVSRNKNMSEGMAKDAGGKIFTFGSYRLGVYGPGSDIDTLVVVPKHVTRDDFFTVFVDILRGRPELDEIAPVPDAFVPIIKIKLDGISIDLICAKLDIPQVPANLLLADKNLLRNLDEKDLRALNGTRVTDEILQLVPQPAVFKLSLRAIKLWAQRRAIYANVFGFPGGVAWAMLVARICQLYPNAVSSVIVNKFFHIMTQWSWPQPVLLKPIEDGPLQVRIWNPRVYPQDRQHRMPVITPAYPSMCATHNINASTQKVILAELKRASEIMGDIVAHKKTWADLFVKHDFFFKYKFYLTVIASTRGDDEQHLKWSGLVEAKLRLLVGKLETFPGINLAHPYVKPVEETYIYETEEEAKQIESLWGNYSNEEALKKFTKITDENKDEPLKEGQKKVHLTALYIGLDITLNSEEKKFDIHVPCNDFFNICRSFPEYADASVFSINIKHVKLYDLPSCVYDETETRPVKAKKRKGGKNGSNPKRPKSVASGSTDSATTATA
;
A
#
# COMPACT_ATOMS: atom_id res chain seq x y z
N MET A 1 -11.57 24.82 8.71
CA MET A 1 -10.14 25.08 9.03
C MET A 1 -10.06 25.67 10.42
N THR A 2 -8.97 25.42 11.15
CA THR A 2 -8.79 25.93 12.53
C THR A 2 -7.50 26.74 12.62
N PRO A 3 -7.41 27.71 13.55
CA PRO A 3 -6.14 28.31 13.95
C PRO A 3 -5.13 27.26 14.46
N PRO A 4 -3.84 27.62 14.58
CA PRO A 4 -2.84 26.81 15.27
C PRO A 4 -3.26 26.49 16.71
N ILE A 5 -2.83 25.33 17.23
CA ILE A 5 -3.03 24.96 18.64
C ILE A 5 -1.96 25.62 19.52
N SER A 6 -0.71 25.66 19.04
CA SER A 6 0.39 26.37 19.70
C SER A 6 1.32 26.97 18.64
N THR A 7 1.84 28.16 18.92
CA THR A 7 2.85 28.85 18.10
C THR A 7 4.21 28.91 18.80
N GLU A 8 4.40 28.16 19.88
CA GLU A 8 5.67 28.10 20.59
C GLU A 8 6.76 27.45 19.73
N GLY A 9 7.98 27.98 19.85
CA GLY A 9 9.17 27.36 19.27
C GLY A 9 9.66 26.16 20.12
N PRO A 10 10.61 25.38 19.60
CA PRO A 10 11.15 24.22 20.31
C PRO A 10 11.98 24.64 21.52
N THR A 11 11.90 23.84 22.58
CA THR A 11 12.82 23.90 23.71
C THR A 11 14.16 23.24 23.36
N PRO A 12 15.25 23.51 24.13
CA PRO A 12 16.53 22.84 23.93
C PRO A 12 16.45 21.30 24.01
N ALA A 13 15.63 20.76 24.92
CA ALA A 13 15.43 19.32 25.06
C ALA A 13 14.75 18.70 23.82
N GLU A 14 13.76 19.40 23.25
CA GLU A 14 13.09 18.96 22.02
C GLU A 14 14.01 19.00 20.80
N ASN A 15 14.94 19.96 20.74
CA ASN A 15 15.98 20.00 19.71
C ASN A 15 16.94 18.81 19.81
N VAL A 16 17.35 18.41 21.03
CA VAL A 16 18.17 17.20 21.23
C VAL A 16 17.42 15.96 20.73
N LEU A 17 16.15 15.79 21.13
CA LEU A 17 15.32 14.67 20.64
C LEU A 17 15.14 14.71 19.10
N ASN A 18 15.13 15.90 18.51
CA ASN A 18 15.05 16.06 17.05
C ASN A 18 16.35 15.61 16.37
N ASP A 19 17.51 15.93 16.94
CA ASP A 19 18.80 15.48 16.41
C ASP A 19 18.93 13.96 16.49
N GLU A 20 18.50 13.35 17.61
CA GLU A 20 18.43 11.90 17.78
C GLU A 20 17.52 11.25 16.73
N LEU A 21 16.37 11.85 16.42
CA LEU A 21 15.48 11.38 15.35
C LEU A 21 16.20 11.39 14.00
N VAL A 22 16.92 12.47 13.67
CA VAL A 22 17.66 12.57 12.40
C VAL A 22 18.71 11.46 12.31
N GLN A 23 19.47 11.23 13.38
CA GLN A 23 20.49 10.18 13.40
C GLN A 23 19.87 8.79 13.26
N GLU A 24 18.75 8.53 13.92
CA GLU A 24 18.05 7.25 13.78
C GLU A 24 17.54 7.04 12.36
N LEU A 25 16.97 8.07 11.73
CA LEU A 25 16.51 7.98 10.33
C LEU A 25 17.67 7.73 9.36
N LYS A 26 18.86 8.29 9.61
CA LYS A 26 20.07 7.96 8.84
C LYS A 26 20.48 6.51 9.03
N ARG A 27 20.52 6.03 10.29
CA ARG A 27 20.86 4.63 10.62
C ARG A 27 19.91 3.63 9.97
N GLN A 28 18.63 3.98 9.86
CA GLN A 28 17.60 3.16 9.21
C GLN A 28 17.58 3.28 7.68
N GLY A 29 18.55 3.97 7.07
CA GLY A 29 18.66 4.10 5.61
C GLY A 29 17.57 4.97 4.98
N SER A 30 16.98 5.92 5.72
CA SER A 30 15.90 6.76 5.17
C SER A 30 16.42 7.73 4.10
N PHE A 31 17.66 8.20 4.22
CA PHE A 31 18.25 9.18 3.31
C PHE A 31 19.08 8.49 2.23
N GLU A 32 18.86 8.90 0.99
CA GLU A 32 19.65 8.46 -0.16
C GLU A 32 21.03 9.15 -0.18
N SER A 33 22.02 8.50 -0.80
CA SER A 33 23.34 9.10 -1.01
C SER A 33 23.30 10.25 -2.02
N GLU A 34 24.24 11.20 -1.90
CA GLU A 34 24.31 12.33 -2.84
C GLU A 34 24.58 11.88 -4.29
N ALA A 35 25.33 10.78 -4.47
CA ALA A 35 25.63 10.20 -5.77
C ALA A 35 24.38 9.65 -6.46
N GLU A 36 23.54 8.90 -5.75
CA GLU A 36 22.25 8.42 -6.28
C GLU A 36 21.30 9.58 -6.57
N THR A 37 21.25 10.61 -5.72
CA THR A 37 20.44 11.81 -5.98
C THR A 37 20.93 12.59 -7.22
N LYS A 38 22.24 12.60 -7.49
CA LYS A 38 22.79 13.13 -8.76
C LYS A 38 22.35 12.28 -9.96
N ARG A 39 22.38 10.95 -9.83
CA ARG A 39 21.92 10.03 -10.88
C ARG A 39 20.43 10.23 -11.21
N ARG A 40 19.56 10.36 -10.20
CA ARG A 40 18.13 10.69 -10.38
C ARG A 40 17.91 11.99 -11.16
N ARG A 41 18.73 13.01 -10.90
CA ARG A 41 18.66 14.29 -11.64
C ARG A 41 19.07 14.10 -13.10
N ALA A 42 20.16 13.39 -13.37
CA ALA A 42 20.60 13.12 -14.74
C ALA A 42 19.54 12.34 -15.53
N VAL A 43 18.91 11.33 -14.91
CA VAL A 43 17.80 10.57 -15.50
C VAL A 43 16.60 11.47 -15.82
N LEU A 44 16.24 12.41 -14.95
CA LEU A 44 15.16 13.37 -15.21
C LEU A 44 15.49 14.34 -16.36
N GLU A 45 16.75 14.75 -16.49
CA GLU A 45 17.20 15.57 -17.63
C GLU A 45 17.05 14.80 -18.95
N ILE A 46 17.46 13.52 -18.97
CA ILE A 46 17.24 12.63 -20.12
C ILE A 46 15.75 12.54 -20.43
N LEU A 47 14.91 12.22 -19.45
CA LEU A 47 13.46 12.08 -19.65
C LEU A 47 12.81 13.37 -20.16
N GLN A 48 13.26 14.54 -19.70
CA GLN A 48 12.75 15.83 -20.20
C GLN A 48 13.09 16.00 -21.69
N SER A 49 14.30 15.63 -22.12
CA SER A 49 14.67 15.65 -23.54
C SER A 49 13.86 14.64 -24.35
N LEU A 50 13.65 13.42 -23.84
CA LEU A 50 12.85 12.40 -24.53
C LEU A 50 11.37 12.81 -24.64
N ALA A 51 10.81 13.48 -23.64
CA ALA A 51 9.45 14.01 -23.69
C ALA A 51 9.29 15.09 -24.77
N GLN A 52 10.30 15.94 -24.97
CA GLN A 52 10.30 16.94 -26.05
C GLN A 52 10.46 16.28 -27.43
N GLU A 53 11.37 15.30 -27.55
CA GLU A 53 11.54 14.52 -28.77
C GLU A 53 10.24 13.79 -29.16
N PHE A 54 9.55 13.22 -28.17
CA PHE A 54 8.25 12.59 -28.33
C PHE A 54 7.21 13.53 -28.92
N VAL A 55 6.98 14.68 -28.28
CA VAL A 55 6.02 15.68 -28.77
C VAL A 55 6.41 16.17 -30.16
N TYR A 56 7.71 16.40 -30.41
CA TYR A 56 8.21 16.81 -31.71
C TYR A 56 7.91 15.77 -32.80
N LYS A 57 8.24 14.49 -32.57
CA LYS A 57 7.99 13.39 -33.52
C LYS A 57 6.51 13.25 -33.85
N VAL A 58 5.64 13.26 -32.83
CA VAL A 58 4.19 13.22 -33.04
C VAL A 58 3.70 14.43 -33.84
N SER A 59 4.20 15.63 -33.54
CA SER A 59 3.84 16.85 -34.27
C SER A 59 4.24 16.78 -35.75
N ARG A 60 5.43 16.25 -36.05
CA ARG A 60 5.89 16.03 -37.44
C ARG A 60 5.05 14.97 -38.17
N ASN A 61 4.71 13.87 -37.50
CA ASN A 61 3.83 12.84 -38.06
C ASN A 61 2.42 13.36 -38.37
N LYS A 62 1.99 14.42 -37.66
CA LYS A 62 0.72 15.13 -37.90
C LYS A 62 0.89 16.33 -38.85
N ASN A 63 1.94 16.32 -39.67
CA ASN A 63 2.22 17.30 -40.73
C ASN A 63 2.43 18.75 -40.25
N MET A 64 2.77 18.98 -38.98
CA MET A 64 3.13 20.32 -38.49
C MET A 64 4.50 20.71 -39.04
N SER A 65 4.71 22.01 -39.29
CA SER A 65 6.02 22.54 -39.71
C SER A 65 7.09 22.30 -38.64
N GLU A 66 8.38 22.38 -39.00
CA GLU A 66 9.47 22.20 -38.05
C GLU A 66 9.41 23.18 -36.88
N GLY A 67 9.12 24.46 -37.16
CA GLY A 67 8.93 25.48 -36.13
C GLY A 67 7.75 25.16 -35.21
N MET A 68 6.58 24.82 -35.77
CA MET A 68 5.40 24.47 -34.97
C MET A 68 5.61 23.21 -34.13
N ALA A 69 6.31 22.21 -34.67
CA ALA A 69 6.63 20.98 -33.95
C ALA A 69 7.59 21.23 -32.77
N LYS A 70 8.53 22.17 -32.92
CA LYS A 70 9.42 22.60 -31.82
C LYS A 70 8.67 23.42 -30.77
N ASP A 71 7.82 24.35 -31.20
CA ASP A 71 7.04 25.21 -30.32
C ASP A 71 5.94 24.45 -29.56
N ALA A 72 5.52 23.27 -30.04
CA ALA A 72 4.61 22.37 -29.33
C ALA A 72 5.13 21.99 -27.93
N GLY A 73 6.46 21.95 -27.76
CA GLY A 73 7.12 21.82 -26.46
C GLY A 73 7.00 20.42 -25.86
N GLY A 74 6.51 20.35 -24.62
CA GLY A 74 6.45 19.11 -23.83
C GLY A 74 7.29 19.22 -22.56
N LYS A 75 6.73 18.75 -21.44
CA LYS A 75 7.35 18.93 -20.12
C LYS A 75 7.05 17.77 -19.19
N ILE A 76 8.05 17.35 -18.43
CA ILE A 76 7.88 16.42 -17.33
C ILE A 76 7.69 17.16 -16.01
N PHE A 77 6.92 16.56 -15.11
CA PHE A 77 6.76 16.98 -13.73
C PHE A 77 6.94 15.76 -12.84
N THR A 78 7.71 15.89 -11.77
CA THR A 78 7.76 14.85 -10.74
C THR A 78 6.65 15.08 -9.73
N PHE A 79 6.08 14.02 -9.18
CA PHE A 79 5.15 14.09 -8.06
C PHE A 79 5.54 13.07 -6.97
N GLY A 80 4.63 12.84 -6.02
CA GLY A 80 4.80 11.78 -5.03
C GLY A 80 6.00 11.98 -4.12
N SER A 81 6.62 10.88 -3.70
CA SER A 81 7.63 10.91 -2.63
C SER A 81 8.92 11.63 -3.04
N TYR A 82 9.30 11.51 -4.31
CA TYR A 82 10.46 12.19 -4.88
C TYR A 82 10.28 13.71 -4.84
N ARG A 83 9.17 14.22 -5.39
CA ARG A 83 8.86 15.66 -5.40
C ARG A 83 8.70 16.24 -4.00
N LEU A 84 8.10 15.50 -3.07
CA LEU A 84 8.02 15.90 -1.66
C LEU A 84 9.41 15.95 -0.98
N GLY A 85 10.44 15.30 -1.53
CA GLY A 85 11.78 15.21 -0.93
C GLY A 85 11.87 14.21 0.23
N VAL A 86 10.98 13.22 0.26
CA VAL A 86 10.87 12.20 1.32
C VAL A 86 11.05 10.77 0.81
N TYR A 87 11.67 10.63 -0.37
CA TYR A 87 12.10 9.37 -0.96
C TYR A 87 13.36 8.83 -0.25
N GLY A 88 13.55 7.52 -0.31
CA GLY A 88 14.75 6.84 0.18
C GLY A 88 15.41 6.01 -0.92
N PRO A 89 16.50 5.29 -0.60
CA PRO A 89 17.12 4.33 -1.50
C PRO A 89 16.07 3.35 -2.06
N GLY A 90 16.16 3.05 -3.36
CA GLY A 90 15.22 2.16 -4.04
C GLY A 90 13.79 2.68 -4.22
N SER A 91 13.49 3.92 -3.81
CA SER A 91 12.20 4.55 -4.17
C SER A 91 12.13 4.82 -5.67
N ASP A 92 10.96 4.68 -6.24
CA ASP A 92 10.62 5.07 -7.60
C ASP A 92 10.58 6.60 -7.79
N ILE A 93 10.63 7.03 -9.04
CA ILE A 93 10.32 8.41 -9.43
C ILE A 93 8.99 8.45 -10.18
N ASP A 94 7.97 8.90 -9.46
CA ASP A 94 6.67 9.28 -10.03
C ASP A 94 6.83 10.47 -10.99
N THR A 95 6.64 10.23 -12.29
CA THR A 95 6.88 11.22 -13.36
C THR A 95 5.67 11.37 -14.28
N LEU A 96 5.17 12.60 -14.39
CA LEU A 96 4.09 13.00 -15.28
C LEU A 96 4.66 13.66 -16.52
N VAL A 97 4.36 13.13 -17.71
CA VAL A 97 4.62 13.74 -19.01
C VAL A 97 3.39 14.56 -19.42
N VAL A 98 3.56 15.87 -19.59
CA VAL A 98 2.50 16.79 -20.02
C VAL A 98 2.69 17.12 -21.50
N VAL A 99 1.64 16.89 -22.28
CA VAL A 99 1.68 17.02 -23.75
C VAL A 99 0.55 17.93 -24.28
N PRO A 100 0.75 18.57 -25.44
CA PRO A 100 -0.27 19.44 -26.05
C PRO A 100 -1.43 18.63 -26.65
N LYS A 101 -2.53 19.32 -26.96
CA LYS A 101 -3.83 18.73 -27.32
C LYS A 101 -3.83 17.77 -28.52
N HIS A 102 -2.85 17.88 -29.41
CA HIS A 102 -2.73 17.02 -30.59
C HIS A 102 -1.98 15.72 -30.30
N VAL A 103 -1.34 15.55 -29.13
CA VAL A 103 -0.65 14.31 -28.74
C VAL A 103 -1.59 13.46 -27.90
N THR A 104 -1.83 12.21 -28.31
CA THR A 104 -2.79 11.32 -27.65
C THR A 104 -2.12 10.37 -26.67
N ARG A 105 -2.93 9.67 -25.88
CA ARG A 105 -2.45 8.59 -25.02
C ARG A 105 -1.94 7.39 -25.84
N ASP A 106 -2.53 7.14 -27.01
CA ASP A 106 -2.04 6.11 -27.92
C ASP A 106 -0.65 6.45 -28.44
N ASP A 107 -0.40 7.73 -28.77
CA ASP A 107 0.95 8.22 -29.12
C ASP A 107 1.96 7.96 -27.98
N PHE A 108 1.52 8.10 -26.71
CA PHE A 108 2.35 7.81 -25.53
C PHE A 108 2.68 6.31 -25.38
N PHE A 109 1.73 5.41 -25.66
CA PHE A 109 1.97 3.96 -25.59
C PHE A 109 2.60 3.36 -26.86
N THR A 110 2.75 4.14 -27.92
CA THR A 110 3.40 3.72 -29.17
C THR A 110 4.71 4.48 -29.37
N VAL A 111 4.65 5.74 -29.81
CA VAL A 111 5.82 6.56 -30.15
C VAL A 111 6.76 6.75 -28.96
N PHE A 112 6.24 7.07 -27.76
CA PHE A 112 7.13 7.29 -26.61
C PHE A 112 7.75 5.99 -26.10
N VAL A 113 7.02 4.87 -26.12
CA VAL A 113 7.55 3.54 -25.82
C VAL A 113 8.69 3.18 -26.77
N ASP A 114 8.54 3.44 -28.07
CA ASP A 114 9.59 3.17 -29.06
C ASP A 114 10.83 4.06 -28.85
N ILE A 115 10.64 5.33 -28.49
CA ILE A 115 11.74 6.23 -28.10
C ILE A 115 12.48 5.69 -26.88
N LEU A 116 11.76 5.24 -25.85
CA LEU A 116 12.34 4.67 -24.63
C LEU A 116 13.13 3.39 -24.96
N ARG A 117 12.58 2.49 -25.77
CA ARG A 117 13.26 1.24 -26.20
C ARG A 117 14.54 1.50 -27.01
N GLY A 118 14.66 2.65 -27.66
CA GLY A 118 15.86 3.06 -28.38
C GLY A 118 17.00 3.53 -27.47
N ARG A 119 16.81 3.58 -26.15
CA ARG A 119 17.79 4.09 -25.19
C ARG A 119 18.72 2.99 -24.67
N PRO A 120 20.05 3.17 -24.74
CA PRO A 120 20.98 2.22 -24.12
C PRO A 120 20.88 2.20 -22.59
N GLU A 121 20.32 3.25 -21.97
CA GLU A 121 20.15 3.34 -20.52
C GLU A 121 18.92 2.57 -20.01
N LEU A 122 18.08 2.02 -20.90
CA LEU A 122 16.86 1.31 -20.51
C LEU A 122 17.16 -0.14 -20.12
N ASP A 123 16.91 -0.46 -18.86
CA ASP A 123 17.07 -1.82 -18.31
C ASP A 123 15.78 -2.63 -18.45
N GLU A 124 14.63 -2.04 -18.10
CA GLU A 124 13.33 -2.72 -18.03
C GLU A 124 12.21 -1.78 -18.51
N ILE A 125 11.18 -2.32 -19.16
CA ILE A 125 9.98 -1.56 -19.59
C ILE A 125 8.72 -2.43 -19.53
N ALA A 126 7.68 -1.91 -18.88
CA ALA A 126 6.37 -2.54 -18.75
C ALA A 126 5.24 -1.50 -18.95
N PRO A 127 4.69 -1.39 -20.17
CA PRO A 127 3.54 -0.54 -20.45
C PRO A 127 2.22 -1.15 -19.93
N VAL A 128 1.40 -0.36 -19.23
CA VAL A 128 0.10 -0.79 -18.68
C VAL A 128 -1.00 0.23 -19.06
N PRO A 129 -1.55 0.15 -20.29
CA PRO A 129 -2.52 1.13 -20.81
C PRO A 129 -3.90 1.05 -20.13
N ASP A 130 -4.26 -0.11 -19.60
CA ASP A 130 -5.58 -0.39 -19.02
C ASP A 130 -5.67 -0.13 -17.51
N ALA A 131 -4.59 0.39 -16.91
CA ALA A 131 -4.58 0.81 -15.51
C ALA A 131 -5.56 1.97 -15.25
N PHE A 132 -5.96 2.12 -13.98
CA PHE A 132 -6.85 3.21 -13.53
C PHE A 132 -6.31 4.60 -13.91
N VAL A 133 -4.98 4.76 -13.80
CA VAL A 133 -4.20 5.80 -14.46
C VAL A 133 -3.22 5.06 -15.37
N PRO A 134 -3.35 5.17 -16.70
CA PRO A 134 -2.44 4.49 -17.62
C PRO A 134 -1.00 4.88 -17.37
N ILE A 135 -0.11 3.89 -17.32
CA ILE A 135 1.26 4.04 -16.83
C ILE A 135 2.24 3.22 -17.65
N ILE A 136 3.45 3.71 -17.82
CA ILE A 136 4.61 2.94 -18.30
C ILE A 136 5.59 2.87 -17.14
N LYS A 137 5.87 1.66 -16.66
CA LYS A 137 6.91 1.44 -15.66
C LYS A 137 8.21 1.15 -16.38
N ILE A 138 9.27 1.86 -16.03
CA ILE A 138 10.61 1.60 -16.58
C ILE A 138 11.64 1.53 -15.48
N LYS A 139 12.79 0.93 -15.82
CA LYS A 139 14.03 1.09 -15.09
C LYS A 139 15.06 1.67 -16.05
N LEU A 140 15.53 2.88 -15.72
CA LEU A 140 16.48 3.63 -16.54
C LEU A 140 17.72 3.94 -15.70
N ASP A 141 18.89 3.49 -16.14
CA ASP A 141 20.16 3.59 -15.39
C ASP A 141 20.05 3.07 -13.94
N GLY A 142 19.37 1.93 -13.78
CA GLY A 142 19.10 1.28 -12.50
C GLY A 142 18.03 1.95 -11.64
N ILE A 143 17.37 3.02 -12.11
CA ILE A 143 16.36 3.79 -11.36
C ILE A 143 14.96 3.43 -11.86
N SER A 144 14.10 2.96 -10.96
CA SER A 144 12.69 2.72 -11.27
C SER A 144 11.91 4.03 -11.43
N ILE A 145 11.14 4.14 -12.52
CA ILE A 145 10.39 5.35 -12.89
C ILE A 145 8.99 4.95 -13.36
N ASP A 146 8.01 5.62 -12.79
CA ASP A 146 6.60 5.43 -13.07
C ASP A 146 6.13 6.60 -13.93
N LEU A 147 5.98 6.37 -15.25
CA LEU A 147 5.65 7.39 -16.25
C LEU A 147 4.14 7.38 -16.54
N ILE A 148 3.47 8.49 -16.24
CA ILE A 148 2.08 8.73 -16.62
C ILE A 148 2.01 9.92 -17.60
N CYS A 149 0.94 10.01 -18.38
CA CYS A 149 0.76 11.08 -19.37
C CYS A 149 -0.54 11.85 -19.11
N ALA A 150 -0.48 13.17 -19.26
CA ALA A 150 -1.66 14.03 -19.31
C ALA A 150 -1.61 14.92 -20.55
N LYS A 151 -2.68 14.85 -21.34
CA LYS A 151 -2.89 15.75 -22.47
C LYS A 151 -3.64 17.00 -21.99
N LEU A 152 -3.12 18.18 -22.29
CA LEU A 152 -3.81 19.46 -22.01
C LEU A 152 -4.56 19.97 -23.24
N ASP A 153 -5.67 20.68 -23.04
CA ASP A 153 -6.42 21.33 -24.13
C ASP A 153 -5.78 22.68 -24.58
N ILE A 154 -4.47 22.64 -24.83
CA ILE A 154 -3.67 23.78 -25.32
C ILE A 154 -2.74 23.31 -26.44
N PRO A 155 -2.40 24.17 -27.42
CA PRO A 155 -1.57 23.77 -28.57
C PRO A 155 -0.09 23.61 -28.23
N GLN A 156 0.38 24.19 -27.13
CA GLN A 156 1.80 24.23 -26.76
C GLN A 156 1.97 24.01 -25.26
N VAL A 157 2.98 23.23 -24.86
CA VAL A 157 3.36 23.03 -23.46
C VAL A 157 4.73 23.67 -23.23
N PRO A 158 4.78 24.93 -22.76
CA PRO A 158 6.04 25.65 -22.60
C PRO A 158 6.82 25.18 -21.36
N ALA A 159 8.15 25.38 -21.38
CA ALA A 159 9.04 24.96 -20.30
C ALA A 159 8.72 25.58 -18.93
N ASN A 160 8.14 26.78 -18.90
CA ASN A 160 7.74 27.49 -17.69
C ASN A 160 6.30 27.17 -17.21
N LEU A 161 5.57 26.25 -17.87
CA LEU A 161 4.21 25.90 -17.46
C LEU A 161 4.17 25.39 -16.02
N LEU A 162 3.20 25.88 -15.24
CA LEU A 162 2.85 25.40 -13.91
C LEU A 162 1.43 24.81 -13.93
N LEU A 163 1.16 23.80 -13.11
CA LEU A 163 -0.13 23.10 -13.09
C LEU A 163 -1.14 23.63 -12.06
N ALA A 164 -0.83 24.75 -11.40
CA ALA A 164 -1.66 25.33 -10.35
C ALA A 164 -2.99 25.93 -10.89
N ASP A 165 -3.02 26.40 -12.13
CA ASP A 165 -4.23 26.95 -12.74
C ASP A 165 -5.29 25.85 -12.93
N LYS A 166 -6.48 26.05 -12.37
CA LYS A 166 -7.62 25.14 -12.49
C LYS A 166 -8.23 25.16 -13.90
N ASN A 167 -8.01 26.21 -14.68
CA ASN A 167 -8.53 26.29 -16.04
C ASN A 167 -7.85 25.28 -16.98
N LEU A 168 -6.63 24.82 -16.65
CA LEU A 168 -5.96 23.73 -17.37
C LEU A 168 -6.73 22.41 -17.31
N LEU A 169 -7.69 22.26 -16.39
CA LEU A 169 -8.50 21.06 -16.24
C LEU A 169 -9.74 21.04 -17.14
N ARG A 170 -10.03 22.14 -17.86
CA ARG A 170 -11.19 22.21 -18.76
C ARG A 170 -11.01 21.27 -19.94
N ASN A 171 -12.11 20.64 -20.35
CA ASN A 171 -12.19 19.74 -21.51
C ASN A 171 -11.24 18.52 -21.44
N LEU A 172 -10.76 18.16 -20.25
CA LEU A 172 -9.94 16.97 -20.04
C LEU A 172 -10.82 15.76 -19.71
N ASP A 173 -10.37 14.58 -20.13
CA ASP A 173 -11.01 13.35 -19.71
C ASP A 173 -10.60 12.93 -18.29
N GLU A 174 -11.29 11.94 -17.74
CA GLU A 174 -11.04 11.51 -16.36
C GLU A 174 -9.63 10.98 -16.11
N LYS A 175 -8.99 10.37 -17.11
CA LYS A 175 -7.64 9.80 -16.99
C LYS A 175 -6.60 10.92 -16.95
N ASP A 176 -6.74 11.94 -17.80
CA ASP A 176 -5.89 13.13 -17.80
C ASP A 176 -6.04 13.94 -16.50
N LEU A 177 -7.28 14.10 -16.00
CA LEU A 177 -7.55 14.75 -14.71
C LEU A 177 -6.86 14.02 -13.55
N ARG A 178 -6.95 12.69 -13.50
CA ARG A 178 -6.27 11.87 -12.48
C ARG A 178 -4.74 12.01 -12.56
N ALA A 179 -4.19 12.01 -13.77
CA ALA A 179 -2.75 12.14 -13.99
C ALA A 179 -2.21 13.50 -13.50
N LEU A 180 -2.92 14.59 -13.78
CA LEU A 180 -2.54 15.94 -13.31
C LEU A 180 -2.65 16.09 -11.79
N ASN A 181 -3.61 15.41 -11.16
CA ASN A 181 -3.88 15.55 -9.73
C ASN A 181 -2.70 15.12 -8.85
N GLY A 182 -1.90 14.12 -9.26
CA GLY A 182 -0.71 13.71 -8.49
C GLY A 182 0.24 14.87 -8.22
N THR A 183 0.61 15.60 -9.28
CA THR A 183 1.49 16.77 -9.22
C THR A 183 0.85 17.93 -8.47
N ARG A 184 -0.41 18.26 -8.80
CA ARG A 184 -1.14 19.37 -8.17
C ARG A 184 -1.28 19.20 -6.66
N VAL A 185 -1.65 18.00 -6.20
CA VAL A 185 -1.76 17.69 -4.77
C VAL A 185 -0.41 17.81 -4.08
N THR A 186 0.66 17.31 -4.71
CA THR A 186 2.00 17.35 -4.14
C THR A 186 2.49 18.78 -3.94
N ASP A 187 2.35 19.63 -4.97
CA ASP A 187 2.76 21.03 -4.90
C ASP A 187 1.92 21.82 -3.87
N GLU A 188 0.61 21.57 -3.80
CA GLU A 188 -0.24 22.21 -2.80
C GLU A 188 0.11 21.80 -1.37
N ILE A 189 0.45 20.53 -1.10
CA ILE A 189 0.90 20.11 0.23
C ILE A 189 2.13 20.92 0.65
N LEU A 190 3.09 21.11 -0.25
CA LEU A 190 4.32 21.88 0.03
C LEU A 190 4.03 23.36 0.28
N GLN A 191 3.02 23.94 -0.37
CA GLN A 191 2.58 25.32 -0.14
C GLN A 191 1.78 25.50 1.16
N LEU A 192 1.11 24.44 1.64
CA LEU A 192 0.21 24.47 2.79
C LEU A 192 0.89 24.18 4.13
N VAL A 193 2.18 23.83 4.13
CA VAL A 193 2.96 23.60 5.35
C VAL A 193 3.81 24.83 5.69
N PRO A 194 3.89 25.21 6.98
CA PRO A 194 4.62 26.42 7.40
C PRO A 194 6.14 26.28 7.24
N GLN A 195 6.69 25.10 7.50
CA GLN A 195 8.12 24.81 7.40
C GLN A 195 8.36 23.51 6.62
N PRO A 196 8.71 23.59 5.32
CA PRO A 196 8.90 22.40 4.49
C PRO A 196 9.96 21.43 5.02
N ALA A 197 11.05 21.92 5.62
CA ALA A 197 12.11 21.07 6.19
C ALA A 197 11.59 20.20 7.35
N VAL A 198 10.87 20.81 8.29
CA VAL A 198 10.24 20.11 9.44
C VAL A 198 9.21 19.10 8.95
N PHE A 199 8.39 19.48 7.97
CA PHE A 199 7.40 18.59 7.35
C PHE A 199 8.07 17.36 6.73
N LYS A 200 9.11 17.55 5.91
CA LYS A 200 9.81 16.45 5.23
C LYS A 200 10.43 15.46 6.22
N LEU A 201 11.10 15.95 7.25
CA LEU A 201 11.73 15.10 8.26
C LEU A 201 10.68 14.34 9.09
N SER A 202 9.58 15.00 9.47
CA SER A 202 8.46 14.34 10.17
C SER A 202 7.80 13.27 9.31
N LEU A 203 7.58 13.56 8.02
CA LEU A 203 6.99 12.62 7.09
C LEU A 203 7.88 11.41 6.83
N ARG A 204 9.22 11.57 6.80
CA ARG A 204 10.16 10.44 6.75
C ARG A 204 9.98 9.51 7.95
N ALA A 205 9.87 10.06 9.16
CA ALA A 205 9.62 9.29 10.37
C ALA A 205 8.29 8.52 10.31
N ILE A 206 7.19 9.20 9.93
CA ILE A 206 5.87 8.56 9.83
C ILE A 206 5.83 7.50 8.72
N LYS A 207 6.49 7.73 7.58
CA LYS A 207 6.60 6.72 6.50
C LYS A 207 7.34 5.48 6.99
N LEU A 208 8.51 5.65 7.61
CA LEU A 208 9.30 4.54 8.13
C LEU A 208 8.51 3.76 9.19
N TRP A 209 7.88 4.47 10.14
CA TRP A 209 7.01 3.87 11.14
C TRP A 209 5.87 3.08 10.49
N ALA A 210 5.09 3.68 9.59
CA ALA A 210 3.94 3.02 8.97
C ALA A 210 4.34 1.79 8.16
N GLN A 211 5.49 1.83 7.47
CA GLN A 211 6.06 0.68 6.76
C GLN A 211 6.48 -0.42 7.74
N ARG A 212 7.24 -0.08 8.80
CA ARG A 212 7.68 -1.03 9.83
C ARG A 212 6.51 -1.67 10.56
N ARG A 213 5.43 -0.94 10.76
CA ARG A 213 4.22 -1.41 11.44
C ARG A 213 3.18 -2.05 10.51
N ALA A 214 3.51 -2.28 9.24
CA ALA A 214 2.63 -2.88 8.23
C ALA A 214 1.26 -2.20 8.10
N ILE A 215 1.25 -0.86 8.05
CA ILE A 215 0.05 -0.04 7.86
C ILE A 215 0.24 0.98 6.73
N TYR A 216 1.04 0.62 5.72
CA TYR A 216 1.32 1.45 4.53
C TYR A 216 1.03 0.64 3.27
N ALA A 217 -0.21 0.72 2.75
CA ALA A 217 -0.62 0.16 1.46
C ALA A 217 -2.07 0.53 1.11
N ASN A 218 -2.28 1.48 0.18
CA ASN A 218 -3.63 1.89 -0.24
C ASN A 218 -4.45 0.77 -0.88
N VAL A 219 -3.79 -0.13 -1.62
CA VAL A 219 -4.43 -1.26 -2.27
C VAL A 219 -5.06 -2.24 -1.26
N PHE A 220 -4.44 -2.39 -0.08
CA PHE A 220 -4.90 -3.27 1.00
C PHE A 220 -5.73 -2.55 2.07
N GLY A 221 -6.14 -1.31 1.82
CA GLY A 221 -7.03 -0.56 2.72
C GLY A 221 -6.33 0.16 3.87
N PHE A 222 -5.03 0.45 3.75
CA PHE A 222 -4.28 1.33 4.65
C PHE A 222 -3.94 2.67 3.98
N PRO A 223 -3.55 3.73 4.71
CA PRO A 223 -3.15 4.98 4.07
C PRO A 223 -1.91 4.78 3.18
N GLY A 224 -1.96 5.32 1.97
CA GLY A 224 -0.80 5.44 1.07
C GLY A 224 0.06 6.68 1.39
N GLY A 225 1.11 6.89 0.58
CA GLY A 225 2.07 7.98 0.80
C GLY A 225 1.46 9.37 0.87
N VAL A 226 0.53 9.70 -0.04
CA VAL A 226 -0.14 11.00 -0.06
C VAL A 226 -1.05 11.22 1.15
N ALA A 227 -1.72 10.16 1.63
CA ALA A 227 -2.56 10.24 2.82
C ALA A 227 -1.72 10.52 4.07
N TRP A 228 -0.61 9.80 4.26
CA TRP A 228 0.33 10.08 5.34
C TRP A 228 0.92 11.49 5.25
N ALA A 229 1.27 11.95 4.04
CA ALA A 229 1.75 13.31 3.82
C ALA A 229 0.72 14.36 4.27
N MET A 230 -0.55 14.19 3.93
CA MET A 230 -1.60 15.14 4.34
C MET A 230 -1.87 15.09 5.86
N LEU A 231 -1.84 13.89 6.47
CA LEU A 231 -1.98 13.78 7.92
C LEU A 231 -0.84 14.52 8.64
N VAL A 232 0.41 14.37 8.20
CA VAL A 232 1.56 15.08 8.77
C VAL A 232 1.49 16.59 8.48
N ALA A 233 1.12 16.99 7.26
CA ALA A 233 0.94 18.39 6.90
C ALA A 233 -0.09 19.08 7.79
N ARG A 234 -1.18 18.38 8.13
CA ARG A 234 -2.20 18.90 9.05
C ARG A 234 -1.62 19.20 10.43
N ILE A 235 -0.77 18.32 10.96
CA ILE A 235 -0.11 18.56 12.26
C ILE A 235 0.86 19.75 12.17
N CYS A 236 1.61 19.87 11.07
CA CYS A 236 2.48 21.02 10.84
C CYS A 236 1.70 22.35 10.85
N GLN A 237 0.49 22.38 10.28
CA GLN A 237 -0.37 23.57 10.34
C GLN A 237 -0.82 23.92 11.76
N LEU A 238 -0.98 22.93 12.63
CA LEU A 238 -1.41 23.12 14.02
C LEU A 238 -0.26 23.57 14.94
N TYR A 239 1.00 23.32 14.55
CA TYR A 239 2.21 23.64 15.31
C TYR A 239 3.28 24.25 14.39
N PRO A 240 3.08 25.49 13.88
CA PRO A 240 3.89 26.05 12.79
C PRO A 240 5.36 26.31 13.13
N ASN A 241 5.70 26.43 14.41
CA ASN A 241 7.04 26.76 14.90
C ASN A 241 7.76 25.58 15.56
N ALA A 242 7.14 24.39 15.59
CA ALA A 242 7.71 23.21 16.24
C ALA A 242 8.75 22.49 15.35
N VAL A 243 9.62 21.70 15.99
CA VAL A 243 10.56 20.79 15.30
C VAL A 243 9.96 19.42 15.05
N SER A 244 10.61 18.59 14.24
CA SER A 244 10.05 17.32 13.77
C SER A 244 9.80 16.31 14.89
N SER A 245 10.65 16.25 15.92
CA SER A 245 10.38 15.40 17.10
C SER A 245 9.03 15.72 17.76
N VAL A 246 8.73 17.01 17.91
CA VAL A 246 7.46 17.51 18.46
C VAL A 246 6.30 17.23 17.51
N ILE A 247 6.47 17.48 16.21
CA ILE A 247 5.44 17.17 15.21
C ILE A 247 5.09 15.67 15.23
N VAL A 248 6.08 14.78 15.30
CA VAL A 248 5.86 13.32 15.37
C VAL A 248 5.14 12.94 16.67
N ASN A 249 5.51 13.52 17.81
CA ASN A 249 4.80 13.30 19.07
C ASN A 249 3.33 13.76 18.99
N LYS A 250 3.10 15.01 18.54
CA LYS A 250 1.76 15.58 18.39
C LYS A 250 0.92 14.85 17.37
N PHE A 251 1.54 14.30 16.32
CA PHE A 251 0.87 13.47 15.33
C PHE A 251 0.19 12.27 15.98
N PHE A 252 0.90 11.47 16.76
CA PHE A 252 0.28 10.30 17.40
C PHE A 252 -0.78 10.71 18.41
N HIS A 253 -0.50 11.71 19.23
CA HIS A 253 -1.48 12.20 20.21
C HIS A 253 -2.79 12.66 19.57
N ILE A 254 -2.72 13.52 18.55
CA ILE A 254 -3.90 14.09 17.88
C ILE A 254 -4.60 13.03 17.03
N MET A 255 -3.86 12.21 16.28
CA MET A 255 -4.48 11.22 15.38
C MET A 255 -5.14 10.08 16.14
N THR A 256 -4.67 9.74 17.35
CA THR A 256 -5.35 8.80 18.26
C THR A 256 -6.68 9.37 18.78
N GLN A 257 -6.76 10.68 19.04
CA GLN A 257 -7.94 11.34 19.59
C GLN A 257 -8.87 11.93 18.53
N TRP A 258 -8.49 11.87 17.26
CA TRP A 258 -9.24 12.46 16.17
C TRP A 258 -10.65 11.83 16.09
N SER A 259 -11.67 12.68 15.99
CA SER A 259 -13.07 12.26 16.00
C SER A 259 -13.52 11.71 14.64
N TRP A 260 -12.94 10.57 14.22
CA TRP A 260 -13.33 9.88 12.99
C TRP A 260 -14.84 9.56 12.99
N PRO A 261 -15.58 9.79 11.88
CA PRO A 261 -15.11 10.07 10.52
C PRO A 261 -15.00 11.56 10.14
N GLN A 262 -14.75 12.47 11.10
CA GLN A 262 -14.49 13.88 10.75
C GLN A 262 -13.30 13.98 9.79
N PRO A 263 -13.41 14.72 8.67
CA PRO A 263 -12.36 14.75 7.65
C PRO A 263 -11.15 15.57 8.06
N VAL A 264 -9.98 15.09 7.67
CA VAL A 264 -8.74 15.88 7.70
C VAL A 264 -8.68 16.71 6.43
N LEU A 265 -8.69 18.04 6.59
CA LEU A 265 -8.62 19.04 5.53
C LEU A 265 -7.37 19.92 5.72
N LEU A 266 -6.65 20.19 4.63
CA LEU A 266 -5.49 21.11 4.63
C LEU A 266 -5.85 22.53 4.23
N LYS A 267 -6.94 22.72 3.48
CA LYS A 267 -7.54 24.01 3.13
C LYS A 267 -9.05 23.83 2.95
N PRO A 268 -9.85 24.91 2.88
CA PRO A 268 -11.25 24.81 2.50
C PRO A 268 -11.38 24.10 1.15
N ILE A 269 -12.38 23.22 1.01
CA ILE A 269 -12.69 22.58 -0.27
C ILE A 269 -13.18 23.66 -1.21
N GLU A 270 -12.53 23.77 -2.36
CA GLU A 270 -12.83 24.81 -3.34
C GLU A 270 -13.78 24.26 -4.42
N ASP A 271 -14.71 25.10 -4.84
CA ASP A 271 -15.40 24.89 -6.10
C ASP A 271 -14.46 25.17 -7.28
N GLY A 272 -14.88 24.78 -8.48
CA GLY A 272 -14.10 25.00 -9.68
C GLY A 272 -14.93 25.01 -10.95
N PRO A 273 -14.27 25.21 -12.10
CA PRO A 273 -14.95 25.52 -13.36
C PRO A 273 -15.66 24.31 -14.00
N LEU A 274 -15.49 23.10 -13.46
CA LEU A 274 -16.03 21.86 -14.02
C LEU A 274 -17.16 21.32 -13.15
N GLN A 275 -18.12 20.67 -13.81
CA GLN A 275 -19.19 19.88 -13.18
C GLN A 275 -18.68 18.47 -12.81
N VAL A 276 -17.61 18.41 -12.03
CA VAL A 276 -17.01 17.15 -11.57
C VAL A 276 -17.41 16.86 -10.12
N ARG A 277 -17.45 15.58 -9.75
CA ARG A 277 -17.70 15.18 -8.36
C ARG A 277 -16.56 15.66 -7.46
N ILE A 278 -16.90 16.48 -6.48
CA ILE A 278 -16.03 16.89 -5.38
C ILE A 278 -16.48 16.13 -4.13
N TRP A 279 -15.54 15.69 -3.30
CA TRP A 279 -15.86 14.95 -2.08
C TRP A 279 -16.84 15.74 -1.19
N ASN A 280 -18.02 15.18 -0.95
CA ASN A 280 -19.06 15.81 -0.15
C ASN A 280 -19.99 14.76 0.50
N PRO A 281 -19.81 14.44 1.79
CA PRO A 281 -20.58 13.40 2.48
C PRO A 281 -22.04 13.79 2.75
N ARG A 282 -22.40 15.07 2.59
CA ARG A 282 -23.79 15.53 2.68
C ARG A 282 -24.58 15.16 1.43
N VAL A 283 -23.93 15.22 0.27
CA VAL A 283 -24.55 14.97 -1.04
C VAL A 283 -24.39 13.50 -1.46
N TYR A 284 -23.19 12.92 -1.34
CA TYR A 284 -22.89 11.60 -1.87
C TYR A 284 -22.89 10.53 -0.76
N PRO A 285 -23.76 9.50 -0.84
CA PRO A 285 -23.79 8.42 0.17
C PRO A 285 -22.47 7.64 0.29
N GLN A 286 -21.76 7.46 -0.83
CA GLN A 286 -20.44 6.80 -0.84
C GLN A 286 -19.41 7.58 0.01
N ASP A 287 -19.41 8.92 -0.09
CA ASP A 287 -18.48 9.77 0.68
C ASP A 287 -18.78 9.73 2.18
N ARG A 288 -20.06 9.53 2.54
CA ARG A 288 -20.51 9.37 3.93
C ARG A 288 -20.03 8.07 4.57
N GLN A 289 -19.74 7.05 3.76
CA GLN A 289 -19.24 5.76 4.24
C GLN A 289 -17.73 5.75 4.51
N HIS A 290 -16.99 6.80 4.13
CA HIS A 290 -15.56 6.88 4.38
C HIS A 290 -15.27 6.92 5.89
N ARG A 291 -14.47 5.96 6.37
CA ARG A 291 -14.21 5.76 7.81
C ARG A 291 -13.19 6.72 8.40
N MET A 292 -12.11 6.99 7.67
CA MET A 292 -11.05 7.91 8.09
C MET A 292 -10.70 8.89 6.94
N PRO A 293 -11.61 9.81 6.57
CA PRO A 293 -11.44 10.62 5.36
C PRO A 293 -10.28 11.62 5.47
N VAL A 294 -9.32 11.50 4.55
CA VAL A 294 -8.20 12.45 4.37
C VAL A 294 -8.32 13.04 2.97
N ILE A 295 -8.58 14.35 2.87
CA ILE A 295 -9.05 14.97 1.64
C ILE A 295 -7.93 15.72 0.94
N THR A 296 -7.77 15.45 -0.36
CA THR A 296 -6.79 16.12 -1.20
C THR A 296 -7.09 17.61 -1.32
N PRO A 297 -6.08 18.49 -1.18
CA PRO A 297 -6.31 19.93 -1.21
C PRO A 297 -6.63 20.42 -2.63
N ALA A 298 -6.01 19.84 -3.66
CA ALA A 298 -6.19 20.30 -5.03
C ALA A 298 -7.59 19.98 -5.56
N TYR A 299 -8.19 20.96 -6.25
CA TYR A 299 -9.44 20.78 -6.98
C TYR A 299 -9.25 19.82 -8.17
N PRO A 300 -10.19 18.87 -8.39
CA PRO A 300 -11.32 18.53 -7.52
C PRO A 300 -10.90 17.68 -6.32
N SER A 301 -11.29 18.10 -5.10
CA SER A 301 -10.91 17.40 -3.87
C SER A 301 -11.53 16.01 -3.78
N MET A 302 -10.73 15.01 -3.41
CA MET A 302 -11.11 13.61 -3.29
C MET A 302 -10.63 13.01 -1.97
N CYS A 303 -11.21 11.88 -1.56
CA CYS A 303 -10.74 11.14 -0.38
C CYS A 303 -9.59 10.19 -0.75
N ALA A 304 -8.40 10.45 -0.20
CA ALA A 304 -7.20 9.62 -0.42
C ALA A 304 -7.20 8.31 0.37
N THR A 305 -8.20 8.09 1.22
CA THR A 305 -8.31 6.95 2.16
C THR A 305 -9.64 6.20 2.01
N HIS A 306 -10.26 6.27 0.83
CA HIS A 306 -11.54 5.63 0.54
C HIS A 306 -11.52 4.09 0.68
N ASN A 307 -10.34 3.46 0.65
CA ASN A 307 -10.19 2.01 0.80
C ASN A 307 -10.14 1.53 2.26
N ILE A 308 -10.12 2.42 3.26
CA ILE A 308 -10.08 2.02 4.67
C ILE A 308 -11.41 1.36 5.06
N ASN A 309 -11.34 0.14 5.58
CA ASN A 309 -12.48 -0.64 6.10
C ASN A 309 -12.46 -0.69 7.64
N ALA A 310 -13.41 -1.41 8.25
CA ALA A 310 -13.51 -1.44 9.71
C ALA A 310 -12.27 -2.07 10.35
N SER A 311 -11.75 -3.12 9.73
CA SER A 311 -10.61 -3.87 10.23
C SER A 311 -9.33 -3.07 10.15
N THR A 312 -9.02 -2.47 8.99
CA THR A 312 -7.82 -1.65 8.85
C THR A 312 -7.90 -0.38 9.70
N GLN A 313 -9.08 0.23 9.85
CA GLN A 313 -9.30 1.32 10.82
C GLN A 313 -8.91 0.90 12.25
N LYS A 314 -9.38 -0.26 12.73
CA LYS A 314 -9.00 -0.78 14.06
C LYS A 314 -7.49 -0.98 14.19
N VAL A 315 -6.83 -1.52 13.17
CA VAL A 315 -5.37 -1.72 13.16
C VAL A 315 -4.63 -0.38 13.21
N ILE A 316 -5.03 0.60 12.40
CA ILE A 316 -4.41 1.94 12.37
C ILE A 316 -4.54 2.60 13.75
N LEU A 317 -5.72 2.58 14.35
CA LEU A 317 -5.95 3.19 15.67
C LEU A 317 -5.14 2.50 16.77
N ALA A 318 -5.01 1.17 16.71
CA ALA A 318 -4.18 0.43 17.66
C ALA A 318 -2.69 0.79 17.54
N GLU A 319 -2.17 0.92 16.32
CA GLU A 319 -0.78 1.33 16.09
C GLU A 319 -0.53 2.81 16.44
N LEU A 320 -1.48 3.71 16.16
CA LEU A 320 -1.41 5.11 16.62
C LEU A 320 -1.34 5.18 18.15
N LYS A 321 -2.19 4.41 18.85
CA LYS A 321 -2.16 4.33 20.32
C LYS A 321 -0.83 3.81 20.84
N ARG A 322 -0.33 2.69 20.29
CA ARG A 322 0.98 2.11 20.64
C ARG A 322 2.10 3.14 20.45
N ALA A 323 2.09 3.85 19.32
CA ALA A 323 3.10 4.85 19.01
C ALA A 323 3.02 6.07 19.96
N SER A 324 1.81 6.51 20.32
CA SER A 324 1.60 7.57 21.30
C SER A 324 2.18 7.21 22.68
N GLU A 325 2.00 5.97 23.13
CA GLU A 325 2.60 5.46 24.38
C GLU A 325 4.13 5.42 24.30
N ILE A 326 4.69 4.91 23.20
CA ILE A 326 6.16 4.89 22.98
C ILE A 326 6.72 6.32 22.92
N MET A 327 6.04 7.26 22.28
CA MET A 327 6.46 8.66 22.25
C MET A 327 6.48 9.28 23.64
N GLY A 328 5.49 8.96 24.48
CA GLY A 328 5.50 9.35 25.90
C GLY A 328 6.73 8.82 26.64
N ASP A 329 7.12 7.56 26.39
CA ASP A 329 8.33 6.96 26.95
C ASP A 329 9.62 7.60 26.40
N ILE A 330 9.68 7.97 25.11
CA ILE A 330 10.85 8.64 24.50
C ILE A 330 11.04 10.03 25.10
N VAL A 331 9.96 10.81 25.21
CA VAL A 331 10.01 12.14 25.84
C VAL A 331 10.41 12.06 27.32
N ALA A 332 10.05 10.96 28.00
CA ALA A 332 10.48 10.67 29.36
C ALA A 332 11.85 9.98 29.47
N HIS A 333 12.61 9.87 28.36
CA HIS A 333 13.93 9.22 28.27
C HIS A 333 13.97 7.75 28.73
N LYS A 334 12.85 7.02 28.61
CA LYS A 334 12.75 5.58 28.92
C LYS A 334 12.93 4.67 27.71
N LYS A 335 12.74 5.23 26.52
CA LYS A 335 12.87 4.55 25.21
C LYS A 335 13.57 5.45 24.21
N THR A 336 13.92 4.87 23.08
CA THR A 336 14.61 5.52 21.97
C THR A 336 13.74 5.54 20.70
N TRP A 337 14.14 6.33 19.71
CA TRP A 337 13.51 6.32 18.39
C TRP A 337 13.52 4.94 17.71
N ALA A 338 14.51 4.09 18.00
CA ALA A 338 14.58 2.74 17.48
C ALA A 338 13.36 1.89 17.91
N ASP A 339 12.87 2.09 19.14
CA ASP A 339 11.70 1.37 19.69
C ASP A 339 10.41 1.69 18.92
N LEU A 340 10.31 2.92 18.40
CA LEU A 340 9.19 3.35 17.56
C LEU A 340 9.19 2.62 16.21
N PHE A 341 10.38 2.37 15.65
CA PHE A 341 10.58 1.77 14.32
C PHE A 341 10.78 0.25 14.31
N VAL A 342 10.49 -0.43 15.43
CA VAL A 342 10.50 -1.90 15.51
C VAL A 342 9.51 -2.49 14.51
N LYS A 343 9.97 -3.51 13.77
CA LYS A 343 9.17 -4.28 12.79
C LYS A 343 7.90 -4.85 13.44
N HIS A 344 6.83 -4.93 12.67
CA HIS A 344 5.59 -5.56 13.06
C HIS A 344 5.78 -7.03 13.43
N ASP A 345 4.84 -7.56 14.19
CA ASP A 345 4.75 -8.96 14.59
C ASP A 345 3.58 -9.67 13.86
N PHE A 346 3.20 -9.19 12.66
CA PHE A 346 2.03 -9.67 11.91
C PHE A 346 1.93 -11.20 11.84
N PHE A 347 3.01 -11.90 11.45
CA PHE A 347 3.08 -13.36 11.33
C PHE A 347 3.29 -14.11 12.66
N PHE A 348 3.16 -13.41 13.78
CA PHE A 348 3.21 -13.95 15.15
C PHE A 348 1.90 -13.67 15.92
N LYS A 349 1.16 -12.64 15.51
CA LYS A 349 0.03 -12.05 16.24
C LYS A 349 -1.23 -12.90 16.20
N TYR A 350 -1.54 -13.53 15.05
CA TYR A 350 -2.78 -14.26 14.85
C TYR A 350 -2.58 -15.77 14.98
N LYS A 351 -3.63 -16.48 15.44
CA LYS A 351 -3.63 -17.95 15.46
C LYS A 351 -3.92 -18.55 14.08
N PHE A 352 -4.67 -17.83 13.27
CA PHE A 352 -5.18 -18.26 11.98
C PHE A 352 -4.92 -17.18 10.93
N TYR A 353 -4.55 -17.62 9.73
CA TYR A 353 -4.33 -16.77 8.56
C TYR A 353 -5.08 -17.37 7.38
N LEU A 354 -5.65 -16.49 6.55
CA LEU A 354 -6.10 -16.83 5.22
C LEU A 354 -4.99 -16.46 4.24
N THR A 355 -4.58 -17.40 3.39
CA THR A 355 -3.56 -17.21 2.35
C THR A 355 -4.25 -17.29 0.99
N VAL A 356 -4.20 -16.21 0.23
CA VAL A 356 -4.73 -16.13 -1.13
C VAL A 356 -3.54 -16.19 -2.08
N ILE A 357 -3.50 -17.22 -2.93
CA ILE A 357 -2.39 -17.50 -3.84
C ILE A 357 -2.89 -17.31 -5.25
N ALA A 358 -2.35 -16.33 -5.97
CA ALA A 358 -2.52 -16.19 -7.42
C ALA A 358 -1.35 -16.93 -8.10
N SER A 359 -1.65 -17.86 -9.02
CA SER A 359 -0.63 -18.52 -9.83
C SER A 359 -0.82 -18.26 -11.33
N THR A 360 0.30 -18.18 -12.05
CA THR A 360 0.33 -18.06 -13.50
C THR A 360 1.35 -19.03 -14.08
N ARG A 361 0.91 -19.86 -15.03
CA ARG A 361 1.76 -20.71 -15.87
C ARG A 361 1.96 -20.03 -17.22
N GLY A 362 2.90 -19.09 -17.27
CA GLY A 362 3.00 -18.15 -18.39
C GLY A 362 4.20 -17.25 -18.24
N ASP A 363 4.18 -16.12 -18.94
CA ASP A 363 5.23 -15.11 -18.85
C ASP A 363 5.03 -14.16 -17.65
N ASP A 364 6.07 -13.39 -17.36
CA ASP A 364 6.11 -12.44 -16.24
C ASP A 364 5.05 -11.33 -16.40
N GLU A 365 4.71 -10.92 -17.63
CA GLU A 365 3.71 -9.87 -17.90
C GLU A 365 2.29 -10.36 -17.56
N GLN A 366 1.96 -11.59 -17.99
CA GLN A 366 0.72 -12.27 -17.65
C GLN A 366 0.59 -12.43 -16.14
N HIS A 367 1.67 -12.80 -15.44
CA HIS A 367 1.63 -12.92 -13.99
C HIS A 367 1.42 -11.58 -13.30
N LEU A 368 2.12 -10.53 -13.72
CA LEU A 368 2.00 -9.19 -13.14
C LEU A 368 0.57 -8.65 -13.27
N LYS A 369 -0.09 -8.87 -14.41
CA LYS A 369 -1.50 -8.47 -14.62
C LYS A 369 -2.45 -9.28 -13.74
N TRP A 370 -2.28 -10.60 -13.68
CA TRP A 370 -3.14 -11.48 -12.90
C TRP A 370 -3.02 -11.26 -11.39
N SER A 371 -1.79 -11.31 -10.85
CA SER A 371 -1.50 -11.04 -9.44
C SER A 371 -1.98 -9.64 -9.03
N GLY A 372 -1.70 -8.62 -9.85
CA GLY A 372 -2.14 -7.24 -9.63
C GLY A 372 -3.67 -7.10 -9.55
N LEU A 373 -4.43 -7.85 -10.36
CA LEU A 373 -5.89 -7.90 -10.23
C LEU A 373 -6.31 -8.50 -8.88
N VAL A 374 -5.76 -9.66 -8.51
CA VAL A 374 -6.09 -10.36 -7.26
C VAL A 374 -5.76 -9.48 -6.04
N GLU A 375 -4.60 -8.81 -6.05
CA GLU A 375 -4.20 -7.82 -5.06
C GLU A 375 -5.20 -6.68 -4.92
N ALA A 376 -5.58 -6.06 -6.05
CA ALA A 376 -6.51 -4.94 -6.07
C ALA A 376 -7.91 -5.30 -5.54
N LYS A 377 -8.28 -6.58 -5.57
CA LYS A 377 -9.57 -7.08 -5.05
C LYS A 377 -9.49 -7.59 -3.61
N LEU A 378 -8.31 -7.86 -3.04
CA LEU A 378 -8.17 -8.45 -1.69
C LEU A 378 -8.96 -7.68 -0.62
N ARG A 379 -8.99 -6.35 -0.71
CA ARG A 379 -9.77 -5.48 0.19
C ARG A 379 -11.27 -5.79 0.20
N LEU A 380 -11.83 -6.32 -0.89
CA LEU A 380 -13.23 -6.72 -0.99
C LEU A 380 -13.49 -7.98 -0.17
N LEU A 381 -12.56 -8.94 -0.20
CA LEU A 381 -12.60 -10.12 0.67
C LEU A 381 -12.52 -9.71 2.14
N VAL A 382 -11.60 -8.82 2.50
CA VAL A 382 -11.51 -8.27 3.87
C VAL A 382 -12.83 -7.62 4.30
N GLY A 383 -13.45 -6.82 3.42
CA GLY A 383 -14.74 -6.19 3.68
C GLY A 383 -15.88 -7.18 3.90
N LYS A 384 -15.86 -8.34 3.23
CA LYS A 384 -16.83 -9.42 3.49
C LYS A 384 -16.53 -10.13 4.81
N LEU A 385 -15.26 -10.48 5.06
CA LEU A 385 -14.82 -11.18 6.26
C LEU A 385 -15.11 -10.36 7.53
N GLU A 386 -14.89 -9.05 7.53
CA GLU A 386 -15.12 -8.22 8.74
C GLU A 386 -16.59 -8.11 9.16
N THR A 387 -17.52 -8.42 8.25
CA THR A 387 -18.97 -8.46 8.54
C THR A 387 -19.45 -9.86 8.90
N PHE A 388 -18.58 -10.86 8.77
CA PHE A 388 -18.95 -12.25 8.97
C PHE A 388 -19.05 -12.58 10.47
N PRO A 389 -20.15 -13.20 10.93
CA PRO A 389 -20.33 -13.54 12.35
C PRO A 389 -19.15 -14.36 12.89
N GLY A 390 -18.58 -13.91 14.02
CA GLY A 390 -17.45 -14.57 14.69
C GLY A 390 -16.05 -14.14 14.23
N ILE A 391 -15.93 -13.30 13.18
CA ILE A 391 -14.68 -12.58 12.88
C ILE A 391 -14.69 -11.22 13.59
N ASN A 392 -13.74 -11.00 14.51
CA ASN A 392 -13.56 -9.70 15.17
C ASN A 392 -12.72 -8.73 14.33
N LEU A 393 -11.76 -9.28 13.59
CA LEU A 393 -10.80 -8.55 12.77
C LEU A 393 -10.30 -9.43 11.62
N ALA A 394 -10.34 -8.90 10.40
CA ALA A 394 -9.63 -9.44 9.24
C ALA A 394 -8.52 -8.47 8.83
N HIS A 395 -7.27 -8.76 9.19
CA HIS A 395 -6.13 -7.87 9.00
C HIS A 395 -5.34 -8.28 7.75
N PRO A 396 -5.47 -7.58 6.60
CA PRO A 396 -4.64 -7.85 5.43
C PRO A 396 -3.19 -7.43 5.69
N TYR A 397 -2.23 -8.27 5.32
CA TYR A 397 -0.83 -7.88 5.27
C TYR A 397 -0.58 -6.93 4.09
N VAL A 398 0.48 -6.13 4.17
CA VAL A 398 0.70 -5.01 3.25
C VAL A 398 1.64 -5.31 2.08
N LYS A 399 2.20 -6.52 2.01
CA LYS A 399 3.12 -6.94 0.95
C LYS A 399 2.78 -8.34 0.46
N PRO A 400 2.79 -8.57 -0.87
CA PRO A 400 2.77 -9.91 -1.42
C PRO A 400 4.06 -10.67 -1.10
N VAL A 401 3.99 -12.00 -1.13
CA VAL A 401 5.15 -12.89 -1.16
C VAL A 401 5.17 -13.58 -2.51
N GLU A 402 6.25 -13.41 -3.24
CA GLU A 402 6.37 -13.88 -4.62
C GLU A 402 7.43 -14.97 -4.73
N GLU A 403 7.12 -16.05 -5.44
CA GLU A 403 8.07 -17.10 -5.79
C GLU A 403 7.82 -17.61 -7.20
N THR A 404 8.89 -18.01 -7.89
CA THR A 404 8.79 -18.62 -9.22
C THR A 404 9.50 -19.97 -9.22
N TYR A 405 8.90 -20.97 -9.84
CA TYR A 405 9.47 -22.31 -9.99
C TYR A 405 9.53 -22.71 -11.46
N ILE A 406 10.50 -23.56 -11.79
CA ILE A 406 10.64 -24.19 -13.10
C ILE A 406 9.89 -25.53 -13.05
N TYR A 407 9.15 -25.83 -14.13
CA TYR A 407 8.49 -27.12 -14.34
C TYR A 407 8.66 -27.58 -15.78
N GLU A 408 8.59 -28.90 -16.01
CA GLU A 408 8.67 -29.53 -17.33
C GLU A 408 7.34 -30.15 -17.76
N THR A 409 6.52 -30.58 -16.80
CA THR A 409 5.21 -31.19 -17.06
C THR A 409 4.05 -30.44 -16.38
N GLU A 410 2.85 -30.52 -16.96
CA GLU A 410 1.66 -29.89 -16.38
C GLU A 410 1.29 -30.46 -14.99
N GLU A 411 1.64 -31.72 -14.74
CA GLU A 411 1.52 -32.39 -13.46
C GLU A 411 2.43 -31.77 -12.40
N GLU A 412 3.67 -31.44 -12.74
CA GLU A 412 4.60 -30.74 -11.84
C GLU A 412 4.09 -29.35 -11.48
N ALA A 413 3.61 -28.58 -12.45
CA ALA A 413 3.01 -27.27 -12.20
C ALA A 413 1.82 -27.36 -11.23
N LYS A 414 0.92 -28.33 -11.45
CA LYS A 414 -0.22 -28.59 -10.52
C LYS A 414 0.26 -28.99 -9.12
N GLN A 415 1.32 -29.78 -9.02
CA GLN A 415 1.89 -30.17 -7.73
C GLN A 415 2.50 -28.97 -7.00
N ILE A 416 3.25 -28.11 -7.69
CA ILE A 416 3.83 -26.89 -7.11
C ILE A 416 2.72 -26.01 -6.52
N GLU A 417 1.69 -25.69 -7.31
CA GLU A 417 0.56 -24.86 -6.87
C GLU A 417 -0.21 -25.47 -5.68
N SER A 418 -0.36 -26.81 -5.66
CA SER A 418 -1.03 -27.51 -4.58
C SER A 418 -0.22 -27.49 -3.28
N LEU A 419 1.10 -27.66 -3.37
CA LEU A 419 1.99 -27.76 -2.22
C LEU A 419 2.29 -26.38 -1.59
N TRP A 420 2.48 -25.35 -2.41
CA TRP A 420 2.97 -24.04 -1.96
C TRP A 420 2.02 -23.31 -0.99
N GLY A 421 2.58 -22.60 0.01
CA GLY A 421 1.82 -21.82 0.99
C GLY A 421 1.61 -22.49 2.36
N ASN A 422 2.14 -23.71 2.57
CA ASN A 422 2.14 -24.39 3.88
C ASN A 422 3.54 -24.88 4.21
N TYR A 423 3.99 -24.66 5.46
CA TYR A 423 5.30 -25.15 5.91
C TYR A 423 5.42 -26.67 5.83
N SER A 424 4.35 -27.38 6.21
CA SER A 424 4.29 -28.84 6.13
C SER A 424 4.58 -29.44 4.75
N ASN A 425 4.49 -28.65 3.68
CA ASN A 425 4.74 -29.05 2.31
C ASN A 425 6.09 -28.57 1.75
N GLU A 426 6.85 -27.75 2.47
CA GLU A 426 8.11 -27.16 1.95
C GLU A 426 9.16 -28.20 1.60
N GLU A 427 9.27 -29.27 2.38
CA GLU A 427 10.23 -30.35 2.09
C GLU A 427 9.91 -31.01 0.74
N ALA A 428 8.63 -31.15 0.40
CA ALA A 428 8.19 -31.69 -0.87
C ALA A 428 8.39 -30.71 -2.04
N LEU A 429 8.50 -29.40 -1.77
CA LEU A 429 8.78 -28.37 -2.78
C LEU A 429 10.25 -28.31 -3.18
N LYS A 430 11.17 -28.71 -2.29
CA LYS A 430 12.62 -28.71 -2.57
C LYS A 430 13.03 -29.57 -3.77
N LYS A 431 12.17 -30.50 -4.20
CA LYS A 431 12.39 -31.31 -5.41
C LYS A 431 12.26 -30.49 -6.71
N PHE A 432 11.60 -29.33 -6.66
CA PHE A 432 11.41 -28.44 -7.79
C PHE A 432 12.46 -27.34 -7.77
N THR A 433 12.86 -26.88 -8.95
CA THR A 433 13.85 -25.81 -9.08
C THR A 433 13.17 -24.46 -8.87
N LYS A 434 13.51 -23.78 -7.77
CA LYS A 434 13.08 -22.41 -7.49
C LYS A 434 13.99 -21.42 -8.24
N ILE A 435 13.39 -20.40 -8.86
CA ILE A 435 14.13 -19.27 -9.41
C ILE A 435 14.46 -18.30 -8.26
N THR A 436 15.73 -17.94 -8.16
CA THR A 436 16.34 -17.07 -7.15
C THR A 436 17.23 -16.05 -7.84
N ASP A 437 17.74 -15.07 -7.11
CA ASP A 437 18.67 -14.09 -7.66
C ASP A 437 19.96 -14.71 -8.24
N GLU A 438 20.31 -15.92 -7.83
CA GLU A 438 21.52 -16.64 -8.28
C GLU A 438 21.36 -17.29 -9.66
N ASN A 439 20.13 -17.68 -10.04
CA ASN A 439 19.86 -18.44 -11.26
C ASN A 439 18.84 -17.79 -12.20
N LYS A 440 18.34 -16.59 -11.87
CA LYS A 440 17.34 -15.87 -12.70
C LYS A 440 17.81 -15.53 -14.11
N ASP A 441 19.13 -15.36 -14.29
CA ASP A 441 19.76 -15.01 -15.55
C ASP A 441 20.19 -16.26 -16.36
N GLU A 442 20.04 -17.46 -15.79
CA GLU A 442 20.31 -18.69 -16.51
C GLU A 442 19.20 -18.97 -17.54
N PRO A 443 19.55 -19.25 -18.80
CA PRO A 443 18.55 -19.57 -19.82
C PRO A 443 17.83 -20.87 -19.45
N LEU A 444 16.50 -20.86 -19.59
CA LEU A 444 15.70 -22.07 -19.43
C LEU A 444 16.12 -23.12 -20.46
N LYS A 445 16.19 -24.39 -20.05
CA LYS A 445 16.48 -25.49 -20.95
C LYS A 445 15.27 -25.77 -21.86
N GLU A 446 15.51 -26.43 -22.99
CA GLU A 446 14.46 -26.82 -23.92
C GLU A 446 13.37 -27.66 -23.21
N GLY A 447 12.11 -27.21 -23.29
CA GLY A 447 10.97 -27.84 -22.62
C GLY A 447 10.63 -27.30 -21.22
N GLN A 448 11.51 -26.51 -20.60
CA GLN A 448 11.26 -25.92 -19.28
C GLN A 448 10.37 -24.67 -19.37
N LYS A 449 9.45 -24.55 -18.40
CA LYS A 449 8.52 -23.43 -18.26
C LYS A 449 8.54 -22.90 -16.83
N LYS A 450 7.98 -21.70 -16.64
CA LYS A 450 7.88 -21.04 -15.32
C LYS A 450 6.45 -21.06 -14.80
N VAL A 451 6.30 -21.33 -13.51
CA VAL A 451 5.10 -21.05 -12.75
C VAL A 451 5.39 -19.98 -11.72
N HIS A 452 4.65 -18.88 -11.79
CA HIS A 452 4.76 -17.73 -10.91
C HIS A 452 3.67 -17.79 -9.84
N LEU A 453 4.02 -17.47 -8.60
CA LEU A 453 3.15 -17.55 -7.43
C LEU A 453 3.23 -16.25 -6.64
N THR A 454 2.08 -15.65 -6.36
CA THR A 454 1.94 -14.49 -5.48
C THR A 454 0.99 -14.83 -4.34
N ALA A 455 1.48 -14.80 -3.09
CA ALA A 455 0.66 -14.98 -1.88
C ALA A 455 0.34 -13.66 -1.19
N LEU A 456 -0.92 -13.54 -0.78
CA LEU A 456 -1.46 -12.47 0.03
C LEU A 456 -2.00 -13.07 1.34
N TYR A 457 -1.77 -12.39 2.45
CA TYR A 457 -2.13 -12.89 3.78
C TYR A 457 -3.17 -12.02 4.47
N ILE A 458 -4.13 -12.65 5.14
CA ILE A 458 -5.08 -11.99 6.04
C ILE A 458 -5.01 -12.69 7.39
N GLY A 459 -4.56 -11.98 8.43
CA GLY A 459 -4.62 -12.44 9.81
C GLY A 459 -6.04 -12.38 10.34
N LEU A 460 -6.51 -13.46 10.98
CA LEU A 460 -7.87 -13.56 11.49
C LEU A 460 -7.86 -13.59 13.01
N ASP A 461 -8.60 -12.66 13.61
CA ASP A 461 -9.00 -12.74 15.02
C ASP A 461 -10.46 -13.22 15.10
N ILE A 462 -10.65 -14.38 15.72
CA ILE A 462 -11.92 -15.12 15.71
C ILE A 462 -12.36 -15.37 17.15
N THR A 463 -13.62 -15.06 17.45
CA THR A 463 -14.31 -15.48 18.68
C THR A 463 -15.06 -16.78 18.38
N LEU A 464 -14.52 -17.90 18.86
CA LEU A 464 -15.23 -19.18 18.79
C LEU A 464 -16.26 -19.24 19.93
N ASN A 465 -17.54 -19.37 19.58
CA ASN A 465 -18.54 -19.82 20.54
C ASN A 465 -18.25 -21.29 20.89
N SER A 466 -18.35 -21.64 22.18
CA SER A 466 -17.95 -22.94 22.75
C SER A 466 -18.60 -24.18 22.09
N GLU A 467 -19.66 -23.98 21.30
CA GLU A 467 -20.46 -25.04 20.67
C GLU A 467 -20.06 -25.32 19.20
N GLU A 468 -19.45 -24.38 18.48
CA GLU A 468 -19.07 -24.55 17.07
C GLU A 468 -17.57 -24.80 16.90
N LYS A 469 -17.21 -26.03 16.50
CA LYS A 469 -15.82 -26.47 16.34
C LYS A 469 -15.17 -26.05 15.02
N LYS A 470 -15.94 -25.56 14.04
CA LYS A 470 -15.47 -25.19 12.70
C LYS A 470 -16.07 -23.85 12.29
N PHE A 471 -15.20 -22.97 11.83
CA PHE A 471 -15.57 -21.65 11.33
C PHE A 471 -15.62 -21.69 9.80
N ASP A 472 -16.81 -21.57 9.21
CA ASP A 472 -17.00 -21.70 7.77
C ASP A 472 -17.01 -20.33 7.07
N ILE A 473 -15.89 -19.99 6.43
CA ILE A 473 -15.72 -18.78 5.61
C ILE A 473 -15.82 -19.08 4.11
N HIS A 474 -16.41 -20.21 3.72
CA HIS A 474 -16.50 -20.62 2.33
C HIS A 474 -17.22 -19.60 1.45
N VAL A 475 -18.33 -19.02 1.92
CA VAL A 475 -19.13 -18.04 1.17
C VAL A 475 -18.30 -16.81 0.76
N PRO A 476 -17.68 -16.04 1.68
CA PRO A 476 -16.88 -14.87 1.28
C PRO A 476 -15.67 -15.26 0.41
N CYS A 477 -15.07 -16.44 0.62
CA CYS A 477 -13.96 -16.92 -0.20
C CYS A 477 -14.39 -17.28 -1.64
N ASN A 478 -15.52 -17.97 -1.79
CA ASN A 478 -16.08 -18.35 -3.09
C ASN A 478 -16.54 -17.12 -3.88
N ASP A 479 -17.14 -16.14 -3.22
CA ASP A 479 -17.50 -14.88 -3.86
C ASP A 479 -16.25 -14.14 -4.38
N PHE A 480 -15.18 -14.11 -3.58
CA PHE A 480 -13.93 -13.49 -3.99
C PHE A 480 -13.28 -14.23 -5.17
N PHE A 481 -13.30 -15.57 -5.15
CA PHE A 481 -12.88 -16.40 -6.28
C PHE A 481 -13.63 -16.03 -7.57
N ASN A 482 -14.96 -15.94 -7.49
CA ASN A 482 -15.80 -15.59 -8.64
C ASN A 482 -15.56 -14.16 -9.14
N ILE A 483 -15.32 -13.20 -8.25
CA ILE A 483 -14.97 -11.81 -8.62
C ILE A 483 -13.65 -11.76 -9.38
N CYS A 484 -12.64 -12.54 -8.97
CA CYS A 484 -11.36 -12.55 -9.68
C CYS A 484 -11.49 -13.24 -11.06
N ARG A 485 -12.34 -14.28 -11.15
CA ARG A 485 -12.60 -15.04 -12.38
C ARG A 485 -13.59 -14.41 -13.35
N SER A 486 -14.32 -13.35 -12.96
CA SER A 486 -15.34 -12.73 -13.82
C SER A 486 -14.76 -11.99 -15.03
N PHE A 487 -13.44 -11.77 -15.05
CA PHE A 487 -12.73 -11.07 -16.11
C PHE A 487 -12.36 -12.07 -17.24
N PRO A 488 -12.86 -11.88 -18.48
CA PRO A 488 -12.68 -12.85 -19.56
C PRO A 488 -11.23 -13.18 -19.89
N GLU A 489 -10.32 -12.22 -19.72
CA GLU A 489 -8.88 -12.37 -19.94
C GLU A 489 -8.24 -13.44 -19.04
N TYR A 490 -8.85 -13.76 -17.88
CA TYR A 490 -8.35 -14.74 -16.91
C TYR A 490 -9.24 -15.99 -16.80
N ALA A 491 -10.06 -16.25 -17.83
CA ALA A 491 -10.96 -17.39 -17.87
C ALA A 491 -10.22 -18.74 -18.04
N ASP A 492 -9.02 -18.73 -18.63
CA ASP A 492 -8.22 -19.93 -18.83
C ASP A 492 -7.65 -20.43 -17.50
N ALA A 493 -8.22 -21.52 -16.98
CA ALA A 493 -7.80 -22.16 -15.74
C ALA A 493 -6.51 -22.98 -15.88
N SER A 494 -6.02 -23.23 -17.09
CA SER A 494 -4.73 -23.88 -17.32
C SER A 494 -3.56 -22.91 -17.16
N VAL A 495 -3.78 -21.62 -17.44
CA VAL A 495 -2.78 -20.56 -17.29
C VAL A 495 -2.91 -19.85 -15.95
N PHE A 496 -4.11 -19.39 -15.62
CA PHE A 496 -4.35 -18.58 -14.43
C PHE A 496 -5.06 -19.40 -13.36
N SER A 497 -4.54 -19.38 -12.14
CA SER A 497 -5.17 -20.05 -11.00
C SER A 497 -5.20 -19.15 -9.76
N ILE A 498 -6.17 -19.42 -8.89
CA ILE A 498 -6.29 -18.78 -7.58
C ILE A 498 -6.68 -19.84 -6.55
N ASN A 499 -5.93 -19.90 -5.45
CA ASN A 499 -6.14 -20.83 -4.36
C ASN A 499 -6.25 -20.06 -3.04
N ILE A 500 -7.24 -20.42 -2.21
CA ILE A 500 -7.46 -19.78 -0.91
C ILE A 500 -7.29 -20.85 0.17
N LYS A 501 -6.25 -20.71 0.99
CA LYS A 501 -5.87 -21.68 2.03
C LYS A 501 -6.07 -21.08 3.42
N HIS A 502 -6.63 -21.87 4.32
CA HIS A 502 -6.66 -21.54 5.74
C HIS A 502 -5.46 -22.17 6.45
N VAL A 503 -4.56 -21.33 6.95
CA VAL A 503 -3.26 -21.73 7.51
C VAL A 503 -3.20 -21.35 8.99
N LYS A 504 -2.71 -22.26 9.82
CA LYS A 504 -2.47 -22.00 11.25
C LYS A 504 -1.11 -21.34 11.42
N LEU A 505 -0.95 -20.55 12.48
CA LEU A 505 0.30 -19.84 12.79
C LEU A 505 1.56 -20.70 12.62
N TYR A 506 1.56 -21.92 13.18
CA TYR A 506 2.73 -22.81 13.15
C TYR A 506 3.00 -23.48 11.79
N ASP A 507 2.09 -23.34 10.83
CA ASP A 507 2.18 -23.93 9.49
C ASP A 507 2.33 -22.85 8.39
N LEU A 508 2.54 -21.59 8.78
CA LEU A 508 2.91 -20.52 7.84
C LEU A 508 4.27 -20.82 7.19
N PRO A 509 4.43 -20.54 5.89
CA PRO A 509 5.65 -20.88 5.15
C PRO A 509 6.87 -20.08 5.62
N SER A 510 8.08 -20.56 5.34
CA SER A 510 9.34 -20.05 5.93
C SER A 510 9.66 -18.68 5.36
N CYS A 511 9.26 -18.45 4.11
CA CYS A 511 9.46 -17.20 3.39
C CYS A 511 8.73 -15.99 3.98
N VAL A 512 7.83 -16.15 4.96
CA VAL A 512 7.19 -15.00 5.64
C VAL A 512 8.01 -14.48 6.84
N TYR A 513 9.04 -15.21 7.26
CA TYR A 513 9.90 -14.86 8.37
C TYR A 513 11.26 -14.38 7.85
N ASP A 514 11.78 -13.31 8.42
CA ASP A 514 13.14 -12.85 8.10
C ASP A 514 14.18 -13.83 8.69
N GLU A 515 15.43 -13.74 8.25
CA GLU A 515 16.54 -14.59 8.73
C GLU A 515 16.75 -14.52 10.25
N THR A 516 16.38 -13.41 10.88
CA THR A 516 16.50 -13.19 12.33
C THR A 516 15.29 -13.69 13.13
N GLU A 517 14.20 -14.07 12.45
CA GLU A 517 12.94 -14.46 13.06
C GLU A 517 12.82 -15.99 13.13
N THR A 518 12.38 -16.51 14.28
CA THR A 518 12.15 -17.96 14.43
C THR A 518 10.66 -18.26 14.33
N ARG A 519 10.27 -19.13 13.38
CA ARG A 519 8.88 -19.57 13.22
C ARG A 519 8.30 -20.12 14.55
N PRO A 520 7.06 -19.76 14.92
CA PRO A 520 6.34 -20.38 16.03
C PRO A 520 6.10 -21.88 15.81
N VAL A 521 6.48 -22.71 16.78
CA VAL A 521 6.26 -24.16 16.72
C VAL A 521 4.96 -24.57 17.40
N LYS A 522 4.36 -25.66 16.92
CA LYS A 522 3.17 -26.25 17.55
C LYS A 522 3.51 -26.71 18.96
N ALA A 523 2.83 -26.16 19.97
CA ALA A 523 2.99 -26.60 21.35
C ALA A 523 2.73 -28.11 21.45
N LYS A 524 3.70 -28.88 21.94
CA LYS A 524 3.52 -30.31 22.24
C LYS A 524 2.43 -30.41 23.31
N LYS A 525 1.29 -31.04 23.00
CA LYS A 525 0.29 -31.39 24.02
C LYS A 525 1.03 -32.16 25.12
N ARG A 526 1.10 -31.60 26.33
CA ARG A 526 1.45 -32.37 27.53
C ARG A 526 0.50 -33.56 27.56
N LYS A 527 1.03 -34.77 27.32
CA LYS A 527 0.30 -36.01 27.64
C LYS A 527 0.01 -35.91 29.12
N GLY A 528 -1.25 -35.65 29.48
CA GLY A 528 -1.71 -35.79 30.86
C GLY A 528 -1.29 -37.18 31.31
N GLY A 529 -0.44 -37.24 32.32
CA GLY A 529 0.00 -38.49 32.89
C GLY A 529 -1.24 -39.27 33.33
N LYS A 530 -1.43 -40.45 32.75
CA LYS A 530 -2.20 -41.52 33.38
C LYS A 530 -1.42 -41.95 34.63
N ASN A 531 -1.53 -41.19 35.72
CA ASN A 531 -1.30 -41.74 37.05
C ASN A 531 -2.68 -41.90 37.69
N GLY A 532 -3.07 -43.15 37.83
CA GLY A 532 -4.32 -43.53 38.44
C GLY A 532 -4.34 -43.18 39.92
N SER A 533 -5.41 -42.52 40.34
CA SER A 533 -6.02 -42.72 41.65
C SER A 533 -7.44 -42.21 41.57
N ASN A 534 -8.39 -43.14 41.45
CA ASN A 534 -9.82 -42.90 41.61
C ASN A 534 -10.12 -42.20 42.94
N PRO A 535 -10.84 -41.07 42.97
CA PRO A 535 -11.67 -40.74 44.12
C PRO A 535 -13.03 -41.40 43.89
N LYS A 536 -13.36 -42.37 44.75
CA LYS A 536 -14.67 -43.02 44.84
C LYS A 536 -15.78 -41.96 44.95
N ARG A 537 -16.79 -42.06 44.08
CA ARG A 537 -18.11 -41.41 44.28
C ARG A 537 -18.71 -41.86 45.62
N PRO A 538 -19.23 -40.95 46.46
CA PRO A 538 -20.11 -41.36 47.56
C PRO A 538 -21.43 -41.88 46.98
N LYS A 539 -21.85 -43.04 47.46
CA LYS A 539 -23.16 -43.63 47.18
C LYS A 539 -24.26 -42.77 47.83
N SER A 540 -25.30 -42.53 47.05
CA SER A 540 -26.61 -42.04 47.50
C SER A 540 -27.21 -42.94 48.59
N VAL A 541 -27.67 -42.33 49.68
CA VAL A 541 -28.61 -42.95 50.62
C VAL A 541 -29.94 -42.20 50.47
N ALA A 542 -31.00 -42.96 50.25
CA ALA A 542 -32.38 -42.47 50.16
C ALA A 542 -33.10 -42.69 51.50
N SER A 543 -33.78 -41.64 51.96
CA SER A 543 -34.90 -41.63 52.93
C SER A 543 -35.21 -40.15 53.18
N GLY A 544 -36.41 -39.60 53.16
CA GLY A 544 -37.78 -40.07 53.09
C GLY A 544 -38.66 -38.81 53.20
N SER A 545 -39.87 -38.89 52.70
CA SER A 545 -40.94 -37.87 52.71
C SER A 545 -41.12 -37.12 54.03
N THR A 546 -41.45 -35.82 53.95
CA THR A 546 -42.68 -35.25 54.57
C THR A 546 -42.97 -33.84 54.04
N ASP A 547 -44.28 -33.60 53.92
CA ASP A 547 -45.03 -32.48 53.39
C ASP A 547 -44.88 -31.11 54.10
N SER A 548 -45.52 -30.13 53.45
CA SER A 548 -46.12 -28.88 53.97
C SER A 548 -45.21 -27.66 54.05
N ALA A 549 -45.67 -26.42 53.93
CA ALA A 549 -46.81 -25.73 53.33
C ALA A 549 -46.55 -24.25 53.64
N THR A 550 -46.88 -23.32 52.74
CA THR A 550 -47.15 -21.88 53.04
C THR A 550 -45.97 -21.07 53.63
N THR A 551 -45.69 -19.80 53.33
CA THR A 551 -46.57 -18.63 53.20
C THR A 551 -45.74 -17.48 52.62
N ALA A 552 -46.43 -16.50 52.05
CA ALA A 552 -45.92 -15.26 51.47
C ALA A 552 -45.44 -14.22 52.51
N THR A 553 -44.98 -13.09 51.98
CA THR A 553 -44.64 -11.77 52.58
C THR A 553 -43.22 -11.65 53.17
N ALA A 554 -42.43 -10.61 52.89
CA ALA A 554 -42.68 -9.29 52.30
C ALA A 554 -41.59 -8.89 51.29
#